data_AF-A0A3C0Q4X3-F1
#
_entry.id   AF-A0A3C0Q4X3-F1
#
_cell.length_a   1.000
_cell.length_b   1.000
_cell.length_c   1.000
_cell.angle_alpha   90.00
_cell.angle_beta   90.00
_cell.angle_gamma   90.00
#
_symmetry.space_group_name_H-M   'P 1'
#
loop_
_entity.id
_entity.type
_entity.pdbx_description
1 polymer ?
#
loop_
_entity_poly.entity_id
_entity_poly.type
_entity_poly.pdbx_seq_one_letter_code
_entity_poly.pdbx_strand_id
1 'polypeptide(L)'
;MRPTHLLENGITLLRPLLPLSHQELLEYLTSCKMDWIEDPSNQNNRYARARIRNTINILEKEGLSPERIASLSNRINHSLELIQYLVEKEYKSMILYKDTERIEINYSSFLLLPLEGKIRILKMLLTEFQSHKKYIARLEDIERLAHQTGPHFKAATLGGCLFRQKKGLLIITKEHD
;
A
#
# COMPACT_ATOMS: atom_id res chain seq x y z
N MET A 1 -8.91 -3.76 7.12
CA MET A 1 -9.31 -2.52 6.41
C MET A 1 -9.03 -1.33 7.32
N ARG A 2 -8.72 -0.15 6.77
CA ARG A 2 -8.46 1.05 7.58
C ARG A 2 -9.76 1.86 7.81
N PRO A 3 -10.00 2.39 9.02
CA PRO A 3 -11.14 3.26 9.31
C PRO A 3 -11.18 4.51 8.44
N THR A 4 -10.02 5.05 8.09
CA THR A 4 -9.84 6.20 7.20
C THR A 4 -9.00 5.78 5.99
N HIS A 5 -9.40 6.20 4.79
CA HIS A 5 -8.66 5.89 3.57
C HIS A 5 -8.73 7.04 2.57
N LEU A 6 -7.57 7.62 2.22
CA LEU A 6 -7.47 8.62 1.17
C LEU A 6 -7.50 7.93 -0.20
N LEU A 7 -8.45 8.30 -1.05
CA LEU A 7 -8.61 7.82 -2.42
C LEU A 7 -7.74 8.65 -3.38
N GLU A 8 -7.46 8.10 -4.57
CA GLU A 8 -6.59 8.71 -5.59
C GLU A 8 -7.05 10.09 -6.06
N ASN A 9 -8.33 10.41 -5.94
CA ASN A 9 -8.92 11.69 -6.32
C ASN A 9 -8.95 12.73 -5.18
N GLY A 10 -8.22 12.48 -4.09
CA GLY A 10 -8.16 13.37 -2.92
C GLY A 10 -9.37 13.24 -1.97
N ILE A 11 -10.30 12.32 -2.24
CA ILE A 11 -11.44 12.08 -1.35
C ILE A 11 -11.02 11.19 -0.18
N THR A 12 -11.38 11.59 1.05
CA THR A 12 -11.17 10.74 2.23
C THR A 12 -12.43 9.90 2.50
N LEU A 13 -12.31 8.59 2.37
CA LEU A 13 -13.35 7.62 2.71
C LEU A 13 -13.27 7.26 4.20
N LEU A 14 -14.32 7.62 4.94
CA LEU A 14 -14.50 7.29 6.35
C LEU A 14 -15.36 6.02 6.49
N ARG A 15 -14.96 5.11 7.39
CA ARG A 15 -15.69 3.87 7.72
C ARG A 15 -15.99 3.81 9.22
N PRO A 16 -16.87 4.67 9.75
CA PRO A 16 -17.11 4.79 11.18
C PRO A 16 -17.68 3.50 11.80
N LEU A 17 -18.44 2.72 11.03
CA LEU A 17 -19.07 1.47 11.48
C LEU A 17 -18.17 0.24 11.29
N LEU A 18 -16.92 0.40 10.82
CA LEU A 18 -16.00 -0.71 10.60
C LEU A 18 -15.70 -1.56 11.87
N PRO A 19 -15.65 -0.98 13.09
CA PRO A 19 -15.44 -1.76 14.31
C PRO A 19 -16.67 -2.57 14.75
N LEU A 20 -17.86 -2.25 14.23
CA LEU A 20 -19.12 -2.86 14.66
C LEU A 20 -19.42 -4.11 13.82
N SER A 21 -19.91 -5.14 14.48
CA SER A 21 -20.41 -6.36 13.84
C SER A 21 -21.79 -6.13 13.21
N HIS A 22 -22.15 -7.00 12.28
CA HIS A 22 -23.49 -7.00 11.69
C HIS A 22 -24.59 -7.23 12.75
N GLN A 23 -24.31 -8.10 13.73
CA GLN A 23 -25.22 -8.42 14.83
C GLN A 23 -25.52 -7.16 15.66
N GLU A 24 -24.48 -6.42 16.07
CA GLU A 24 -24.64 -5.17 16.85
C GLU A 24 -25.46 -4.12 16.09
N LEU A 25 -25.28 -4.02 14.76
CA LEU A 25 -26.07 -3.11 13.93
C LEU A 25 -27.55 -3.52 13.88
N LEU A 26 -27.86 -4.81 13.76
CA LEU A 26 -29.24 -5.30 13.77
C LEU A 26 -29.92 -5.09 15.14
N GLU A 27 -29.20 -5.37 16.23
CA GLU A 27 -29.69 -5.15 17.60
C GLU A 27 -29.98 -3.66 17.84
N TYR A 28 -29.10 -2.78 17.38
CA TYR A 28 -29.32 -1.34 17.42
C TYR A 28 -30.57 -0.91 16.64
N LEU A 29 -30.70 -1.32 15.37
CA LEU A 29 -31.87 -1.01 14.54
C LEU A 29 -33.18 -1.50 15.17
N THR A 30 -33.16 -2.72 15.71
CA THR A 30 -34.31 -3.31 16.42
C THR A 30 -34.66 -2.48 17.66
N SER A 31 -33.67 -2.07 18.46
CA SER A 31 -33.90 -1.22 19.64
C SER A 31 -34.50 0.14 19.29
N CYS A 32 -34.12 0.69 18.13
CA CYS A 32 -34.66 1.94 17.59
C CYS A 32 -35.99 1.77 16.83
N LYS A 33 -36.50 0.53 16.69
CA LYS A 33 -37.69 0.20 15.89
C LYS A 33 -37.59 0.72 14.45
N MET A 34 -36.39 0.61 13.86
CA MET A 34 -36.14 0.97 12.48
C MET A 34 -36.10 -0.28 11.61
N ASP A 35 -36.95 -0.31 10.59
CA ASP A 35 -36.90 -1.34 9.55
C ASP A 35 -35.72 -1.09 8.59
N TRP A 36 -35.23 -2.16 7.95
CA TRP A 36 -34.21 -2.10 6.92
C TRP A 36 -34.62 -2.91 5.69
N ILE A 37 -33.95 -2.61 4.57
CA ILE A 37 -34.19 -3.30 3.29
C ILE A 37 -33.05 -4.30 3.06
N GLU A 38 -33.41 -5.54 2.74
CA GLU A 38 -32.44 -6.54 2.30
C GLU A 38 -32.26 -6.49 0.78
N ASP A 39 -31.05 -6.16 0.34
CA ASP A 39 -30.70 -6.17 -1.08
C ASP A 39 -30.61 -7.61 -1.63
N PRO A 40 -31.36 -7.99 -2.69
CA PRO A 40 -31.32 -9.33 -3.29
C PRO A 40 -29.93 -9.77 -3.77
N SER A 41 -29.06 -8.81 -4.13
CA SER A 41 -27.68 -9.10 -4.55
C SER A 41 -26.83 -9.74 -3.45
N ASN A 42 -27.23 -9.60 -2.17
CA ASN A 42 -26.54 -10.19 -1.02
C ASN A 42 -26.51 -11.73 -1.05
N GLN A 43 -27.41 -12.37 -1.80
CA GLN A 43 -27.48 -13.82 -1.96
C GLN A 43 -26.97 -14.29 -3.34
N ASN A 44 -26.55 -13.37 -4.22
CA ASN A 44 -26.20 -13.71 -5.58
C ASN A 44 -24.75 -14.26 -5.69
N ASN A 45 -24.62 -15.58 -5.81
CA ASN A 45 -23.35 -16.31 -5.93
C ASN A 45 -22.51 -15.96 -7.18
N ARG A 46 -23.04 -15.18 -8.12
CA ARG A 46 -22.23 -14.60 -9.22
C ARG A 46 -21.12 -13.71 -8.68
N TYR A 47 -21.34 -13.05 -7.55
CA TYR A 47 -20.36 -12.15 -6.92
C TYR A 47 -19.51 -12.85 -5.86
N ALA A 48 -18.21 -12.53 -5.83
CA ALA A 48 -17.26 -13.11 -4.88
C ALA A 48 -17.68 -12.89 -3.42
N ARG A 49 -18.26 -11.71 -3.10
CA ARG A 49 -18.73 -11.38 -1.75
C ARG A 49 -19.77 -12.39 -1.22
N ALA A 50 -20.77 -12.72 -2.02
CA ALA A 50 -21.80 -13.68 -1.64
C ALA A 50 -21.21 -15.09 -1.46
N ARG A 51 -20.33 -15.52 -2.38
CA ARG A 51 -19.65 -16.83 -2.26
C ARG A 51 -18.79 -16.93 -1.00
N ILE A 52 -17.99 -15.90 -0.69
CA ILE A 52 -17.15 -15.86 0.52
C ILE A 52 -18.02 -15.91 1.77
N ARG A 53 -19.11 -15.11 1.82
CA ARG A 53 -20.05 -15.11 2.95
C ARG A 53 -20.66 -16.50 3.18
N ASN A 54 -21.04 -17.19 2.12
CA ASN A 54 -21.59 -18.54 2.20
C ASN A 54 -20.56 -19.60 2.65
N THR A 55 -19.27 -19.31 2.53
CA THR A 55 -18.17 -20.22 2.93
C THR A 55 -17.68 -19.93 4.37
N ILE A 56 -18.13 -18.83 4.99
CA ILE A 56 -17.57 -18.34 6.26
C ILE A 56 -17.71 -19.35 7.40
N ASN A 57 -18.85 -20.04 7.45
CA ASN A 57 -19.11 -21.08 8.46
C ASN A 57 -18.17 -22.29 8.32
N ILE A 58 -17.71 -22.58 7.10
CA ILE A 58 -16.74 -23.65 6.84
C ILE A 58 -15.36 -23.19 7.31
N LEU A 59 -14.96 -21.97 6.95
CA LEU A 59 -13.69 -21.37 7.37
C LEU A 59 -13.59 -21.25 8.90
N GLU A 60 -14.67 -20.88 9.56
CA GLU A 60 -14.73 -20.76 11.02
C GLU A 60 -14.47 -22.10 11.72
N LYS A 61 -15.02 -23.21 11.19
CA LYS A 61 -14.76 -24.57 11.70
C LYS A 61 -13.29 -24.97 11.59
N GLU A 62 -12.60 -24.47 10.57
CA GLU A 62 -11.16 -24.65 10.38
C GLU A 62 -10.31 -23.62 11.17
N GLY A 63 -10.94 -22.83 12.05
CA GLY A 63 -10.27 -21.86 12.91
C GLY A 63 -9.95 -20.51 12.25
N LEU A 64 -10.52 -20.23 11.08
CA LEU A 64 -10.42 -18.96 10.35
C LEU A 64 -11.68 -18.11 10.57
N SER A 65 -12.00 -17.82 11.84
CA SER A 65 -13.15 -16.96 12.15
C SER A 65 -12.95 -15.53 11.64
N PRO A 66 -14.03 -14.79 11.33
CA PRO A 66 -13.97 -13.38 10.92
C PRO A 66 -13.17 -12.52 11.90
N GLU A 67 -13.30 -12.75 13.19
CA GLU A 67 -12.62 -12.02 14.26
C GLU A 67 -11.11 -12.27 14.21
N ARG A 68 -10.69 -13.52 13.97
CA ARG A 68 -9.27 -13.87 13.80
C ARG A 68 -8.67 -13.23 12.56
N ILE A 69 -9.38 -13.22 11.43
CA ILE A 69 -8.94 -12.57 10.20
C ILE A 69 -8.83 -11.05 10.41
N ALA A 70 -9.79 -10.45 11.11
CA ALA A 70 -9.76 -9.03 11.45
C ALA A 70 -8.58 -8.69 12.39
N SER A 71 -8.37 -9.48 13.44
CA SER A 71 -7.25 -9.33 14.38
C SER A 71 -5.88 -9.49 13.67
N LEU A 72 -5.76 -10.48 12.79
CA LEU A 72 -4.56 -10.66 11.96
C LEU A 72 -4.34 -9.43 11.05
N SER A 73 -5.40 -8.95 10.40
CA SER A 73 -5.34 -7.76 9.55
C SER A 73 -4.87 -6.52 10.32
N ASN A 74 -5.35 -6.32 11.55
CA ASN A 74 -4.92 -5.22 12.41
C ASN A 74 -3.44 -5.34 12.81
N ARG A 75 -2.99 -6.54 13.21
CA ARG A 75 -1.57 -6.80 13.50
C ARG A 75 -0.68 -6.51 12.29
N ILE A 76 -1.07 -6.97 11.10
CA ILE A 76 -0.35 -6.68 9.86
C ILE A 76 -0.30 -5.18 9.59
N ASN A 77 -1.41 -4.46 9.76
CA ASN A 77 -1.43 -3.00 9.57
C ASN A 77 -0.46 -2.29 10.52
N HIS A 78 -0.42 -2.65 11.80
CA HIS A 78 0.52 -2.07 12.74
C HIS A 78 1.98 -2.36 12.36
N SER A 79 2.28 -3.59 11.91
CA SER A 79 3.62 -3.92 11.41
C SER A 79 3.98 -3.12 10.16
N LEU A 80 3.04 -2.95 9.22
CA LEU A 80 3.24 -2.15 8.01
C LEU A 80 3.46 -0.67 8.32
N GLU A 81 2.77 -0.12 9.33
CA GLU A 81 2.97 1.24 9.82
C GLU A 81 4.37 1.44 10.40
N LEU A 82 4.84 0.50 11.22
CA LEU A 82 6.22 0.52 11.73
C LEU A 82 7.24 0.46 10.58
N ILE A 83 7.06 -0.45 9.62
CA ILE A 83 7.95 -0.57 8.46
C ILE A 83 7.96 0.74 7.67
N GLN A 84 6.79 1.33 7.42
CA GLN A 84 6.69 2.60 6.71
C GLN A 84 7.43 3.72 7.46
N TYR A 85 7.24 3.83 8.77
CA TYR A 85 7.95 4.80 9.61
C TYR A 85 9.47 4.65 9.54
N LEU A 86 9.97 3.41 9.63
CA LEU A 86 11.41 3.13 9.55
C LEU A 86 11.98 3.46 8.17
N VAL A 87 11.29 3.05 7.10
CA VAL A 87 11.72 3.33 5.73
C VAL A 87 11.72 4.83 5.44
N GLU A 88 10.72 5.58 5.91
CA GLU A 88 10.69 7.03 5.76
C GLU A 88 11.83 7.72 6.50
N LYS A 89 12.17 7.24 7.70
CA LYS A 89 13.31 7.74 8.47
C LYS A 89 14.62 7.50 7.74
N GLU A 90 14.84 6.28 7.26
CA GLU A 90 16.00 5.90 6.48
C GLU A 90 16.10 6.74 5.21
N TYR A 91 15.00 6.84 4.44
CA TYR A 91 14.93 7.66 3.23
C TYR A 91 15.35 9.11 3.50
N LYS A 92 14.79 9.76 4.53
CA LYS A 92 15.15 11.13 4.90
C LYS A 92 16.63 11.29 5.23
N SER A 93 17.25 10.30 5.88
CA SER A 93 18.67 10.32 6.21
C SER A 93 19.59 10.10 5.01
N MET A 94 19.09 9.47 3.94
CA MET A 94 19.87 9.18 2.72
C MET A 94 19.84 10.32 1.70
N ILE A 95 18.86 11.23 1.76
CA ILE A 95 18.74 12.33 0.81
C ILE A 95 19.93 13.28 0.98
N LEU A 96 20.66 13.50 -0.10
CA LEU A 96 21.78 14.43 -0.18
C LEU A 96 21.41 15.68 -0.98
N TYR A 97 20.51 15.54 -1.96
CA TYR A 97 19.99 16.63 -2.77
C TYR A 97 18.57 16.31 -3.24
N LYS A 98 17.69 17.31 -3.29
CA LYS A 98 16.33 17.19 -3.79
C LYS A 98 15.83 18.52 -4.33
N ASP A 99 15.43 18.54 -5.60
CA ASP A 99 14.65 19.61 -6.23
C ASP A 99 13.48 19.01 -7.04
N THR A 100 12.86 19.80 -7.92
CA THR A 100 11.71 19.38 -8.75
C THR A 100 12.05 18.43 -9.89
N GLU A 101 13.32 18.35 -10.31
CA GLU A 101 13.78 17.63 -11.49
C GLU A 101 14.78 16.50 -11.16
N ARG A 102 15.40 16.54 -9.98
CA ARG A 102 16.48 15.66 -9.54
C ARG A 102 16.43 15.38 -8.04
N ILE A 103 16.63 14.10 -7.71
CA ILE A 103 16.87 13.62 -6.34
C ILE A 103 18.16 12.82 -6.34
N GLU A 104 18.97 13.02 -5.29
CA GLU A 104 20.21 12.27 -5.07
C GLU A 104 20.19 11.67 -3.67
N ILE A 105 20.41 10.36 -3.59
CA ILE A 105 20.53 9.64 -2.33
C ILE A 105 21.87 8.93 -2.22
N ASN A 106 22.34 8.73 -0.99
CA ASN A 106 23.52 7.92 -0.72
C ASN A 106 23.31 6.47 -1.18
N TYR A 107 24.11 6.01 -2.14
CA TYR A 107 23.91 4.68 -2.72
C TYR A 107 24.34 3.55 -1.81
N SER A 108 25.38 3.76 -1.00
CA SER A 108 25.87 2.77 -0.05
C SER A 108 24.81 2.46 1.02
N SER A 109 24.18 3.49 1.57
CA SER A 109 23.05 3.33 2.50
C SER A 109 21.86 2.64 1.84
N PHE A 110 21.54 2.99 0.58
CA PHE A 110 20.48 2.32 -0.17
C PHE A 110 20.78 0.83 -0.41
N LEU A 111 22.04 0.46 -0.70
CA LEU A 111 22.43 -0.92 -0.94
C LEU A 111 22.29 -1.81 0.30
N LEU A 112 22.48 -1.25 1.49
CA LEU A 112 22.35 -1.96 2.78
C LEU A 112 20.90 -2.31 3.14
N LEU A 113 19.92 -1.69 2.48
CA LEU A 113 18.51 -1.97 2.74
C LEU A 113 18.12 -3.37 2.29
N PRO A 114 17.25 -4.07 3.04
CA PRO A 114 16.54 -5.24 2.54
C PRO A 114 15.74 -4.91 1.28
N LEU A 115 15.41 -5.94 0.49
CA LEU A 115 14.67 -5.80 -0.77
C LEU A 115 13.39 -4.97 -0.62
N GLU A 116 12.58 -5.27 0.41
CA GLU A 116 11.34 -4.54 0.70
C GLU A 116 11.59 -3.05 0.96
N GLY A 117 12.69 -2.72 1.65
CA GLY A 117 13.10 -1.33 1.88
C GLY A 117 13.46 -0.63 0.57
N LYS A 118 14.19 -1.30 -0.32
CA LYS A 118 14.52 -0.78 -1.66
C LYS A 118 13.26 -0.52 -2.49
N ILE A 119 12.34 -1.49 -2.54
CA ILE A 119 11.06 -1.37 -3.27
C ILE A 119 10.29 -0.14 -2.79
N ARG A 120 10.16 0.03 -1.47
CA ARG A 120 9.43 1.16 -0.87
C ARG A 120 10.10 2.51 -1.17
N ILE A 121 11.42 2.60 -1.02
CA ILE A 121 12.15 3.84 -1.37
C ILE A 121 12.01 4.17 -2.85
N LEU A 122 12.17 3.18 -3.74
CA LEU A 122 11.99 3.38 -5.18
C LEU A 122 10.58 3.86 -5.50
N LYS A 123 9.55 3.27 -4.86
CA LYS A 123 8.17 3.72 -4.99
C LYS A 123 7.99 5.16 -4.52
N MET A 124 8.57 5.54 -3.37
CA MET A 124 8.53 6.92 -2.85
C MET A 124 9.20 7.90 -3.82
N LEU A 125 10.39 7.55 -4.34
CA LEU A 125 11.11 8.36 -5.33
C LEU A 125 10.27 8.59 -6.59
N LEU A 126 9.61 7.55 -7.11
CA LEU A 126 8.72 7.67 -8.27
C LEU A 126 7.54 8.61 -7.98
N THR A 127 6.90 8.48 -6.81
CA THR A 127 5.76 9.33 -6.44
C THR A 127 6.11 10.81 -6.33
N GLU A 128 7.35 11.15 -5.97
CA GLU A 128 7.82 12.54 -5.84
C GLU A 128 7.90 13.27 -7.18
N PHE A 129 8.20 12.55 -8.27
CA PHE A 129 8.25 13.12 -9.63
C PHE A 129 6.92 13.03 -10.37
N GLN A 130 6.00 12.20 -9.90
CA GLN A 130 4.74 11.86 -10.58
C GLN A 130 3.51 12.55 -9.98
N SER A 131 3.66 13.63 -9.21
CA SER A 131 2.58 14.32 -8.47
C SER A 131 1.33 14.69 -9.29
N HIS A 132 1.36 14.58 -10.61
CA HIS A 132 0.24 14.88 -11.52
C HIS A 132 -0.06 13.79 -12.58
N LYS A 133 0.62 12.63 -12.58
CA LYS A 133 0.41 11.57 -13.60
C LYS A 133 -0.35 10.37 -13.03
N LYS A 134 -1.36 9.93 -13.79
CA LYS A 134 -2.25 8.77 -13.56
C LYS A 134 -1.55 7.40 -13.70
N TYR A 135 -0.21 7.35 -13.67
CA TYR A 135 0.57 6.16 -14.00
C TYR A 135 1.61 5.88 -12.91
N ILE A 136 1.18 5.13 -11.90
CA ILE A 136 2.06 4.53 -10.90
C ILE A 136 2.69 3.30 -11.57
N ALA A 137 4.03 3.22 -11.58
CA ALA A 137 4.72 2.03 -12.09
C ALA A 137 4.18 0.77 -11.40
N ARG A 138 3.99 -0.31 -12.18
CA ARG A 138 3.49 -1.57 -11.63
C ARG A 138 4.46 -2.11 -10.58
N LEU A 139 3.93 -2.81 -9.58
CA LEU A 139 4.75 -3.31 -8.48
C LEU A 139 5.87 -4.23 -9.00
N GLU A 140 5.56 -5.08 -9.98
CA GLU A 140 6.50 -6.02 -10.58
C GLU A 140 7.69 -5.30 -11.25
N ASP A 141 7.45 -4.14 -11.86
CA ASP A 141 8.50 -3.34 -12.49
C ASP A 141 9.42 -2.68 -11.45
N ILE A 142 8.84 -2.22 -10.33
CA ILE A 142 9.60 -1.65 -9.20
C ILE A 142 10.44 -2.75 -8.53
N GLU A 143 9.88 -3.94 -8.32
CA GLU A 143 10.59 -5.10 -7.80
C GLU A 143 11.78 -5.47 -8.68
N ARG A 144 11.56 -5.53 -10.00
CA ARG A 144 12.64 -5.78 -10.97
C ARG A 144 13.75 -4.73 -10.86
N LEU A 145 13.41 -3.44 -10.74
CA LEU A 145 14.40 -2.39 -10.52
C LEU A 145 15.14 -2.54 -9.18
N ALA A 146 14.43 -2.91 -8.12
CA ALA A 146 15.02 -3.17 -6.80
C ALA A 146 16.04 -4.33 -6.85
N HIS A 147 15.74 -5.38 -7.62
CA HIS A 147 16.69 -6.48 -7.87
C HIS A 147 17.89 -6.05 -8.72
N GLN A 148 17.69 -5.18 -9.72
CA GLN A 148 18.76 -4.68 -10.59
C GLN A 148 19.71 -3.70 -9.89
N THR A 149 19.22 -2.97 -8.88
CA THR A 149 19.99 -1.98 -8.11
C THR A 149 20.94 -2.63 -7.08
N GLY A 150 21.85 -3.47 -7.59
CA GLY A 150 22.99 -4.04 -6.88
C GLY A 150 24.32 -3.29 -7.16
N PRO A 151 25.45 -3.78 -6.65
CA PRO A 151 26.76 -3.08 -6.73
C PRO A 151 27.22 -2.67 -8.14
N HIS A 152 26.78 -3.39 -9.18
CA HIS A 152 27.15 -3.15 -10.57
C HIS A 152 26.08 -2.40 -11.39
N PHE A 153 25.04 -1.90 -10.72
CA PHE A 153 23.99 -1.11 -11.38
C PHE A 153 24.58 0.15 -12.01
N LYS A 154 24.22 0.41 -13.27
CA LYS A 154 24.64 1.62 -13.99
C LYS A 154 23.48 2.60 -14.13
N ALA A 155 22.44 2.20 -14.85
CA ALA A 155 21.22 2.98 -15.00
C ALA A 155 20.04 2.11 -15.44
N ALA A 156 18.83 2.59 -15.20
CA ALA A 156 17.59 2.05 -15.72
C ALA A 156 16.52 3.16 -15.73
N THR A 157 15.54 3.05 -16.64
CA THR A 157 14.38 3.94 -16.66
C THR A 157 13.15 3.22 -16.11
N LEU A 158 12.32 3.93 -15.35
CA LEU A 158 11.06 3.41 -14.84
C LEU A 158 10.09 4.56 -14.59
N GLY A 159 8.88 4.46 -15.14
CA GLY A 159 7.80 5.44 -14.88
C GLY A 159 8.16 6.88 -15.26
N GLY A 160 8.90 7.08 -16.36
CA GLY A 160 9.36 8.40 -16.81
C GLY A 160 10.45 9.02 -15.93
N CYS A 161 11.16 8.21 -15.15
CA CYS A 161 12.32 8.61 -14.36
C CYS A 161 13.55 7.80 -14.77
N LEU A 162 14.70 8.45 -14.88
CA LEU A 162 16.01 7.82 -15.08
C LEU A 162 16.68 7.64 -13.73
N PHE A 163 16.96 6.39 -13.36
CA PHE A 163 17.76 6.02 -12.20
C PHE A 163 19.18 5.75 -12.68
N ARG A 164 20.18 6.41 -12.10
CA ARG A 164 21.60 6.26 -12.47
C ARG A 164 22.51 6.24 -11.26
N GLN A 165 23.40 5.26 -11.22
CA GLN A 165 24.49 5.21 -10.25
C GLN A 165 25.66 6.06 -10.74
N LYS A 166 26.18 6.95 -9.88
CA LYS A 166 27.40 7.71 -10.18
C LYS A 166 28.09 8.15 -8.88
N LYS A 167 29.39 7.88 -8.76
CA LYS A 167 30.24 8.35 -7.63
C LYS A 167 29.65 8.01 -6.24
N GLY A 168 29.05 6.83 -6.07
CA GLY A 168 28.44 6.43 -4.79
C GLY A 168 27.07 7.05 -4.50
N LEU A 169 26.45 7.68 -5.50
CA LEU A 169 25.11 8.25 -5.44
C LEU A 169 24.16 7.47 -6.35
N LEU A 170 22.92 7.32 -5.91
CA LEU A 170 21.81 7.02 -6.81
C LEU A 170 21.14 8.35 -7.15
N ILE A 171 21.23 8.70 -8.43
CA ILE A 171 20.68 9.92 -9.00
C ILE A 171 19.41 9.54 -9.75
N ILE A 172 18.32 10.23 -9.43
CA ILE A 172 17.03 10.07 -10.08
C ILE A 172 16.69 11.39 -10.73
N THR A 173 16.39 11.38 -12.03
CA THR A 173 15.95 12.57 -12.77
C THR A 173 14.68 12.25 -13.54
N LYS A 174 13.86 13.26 -13.84
CA LYS A 174 12.81 13.10 -14.85
C LYS A 174 13.44 12.78 -16.19
N GLU A 175 12.83 11.86 -16.92
CA GLU A 175 13.19 11.60 -18.31
C GLU A 175 12.69 12.81 -19.14
N HIS A 176 13.63 13.59 -19.67
CA HIS A 176 13.32 14.61 -20.67
C HIS A 176 13.28 13.90 -22.03
N ASP A 177 12.09 13.84 -22.64
CA ASP A 177 11.94 13.49 -24.06
C ASP A 177 12.65 14.51 -24.96
#